data_AF-A0A928IDF8-F1
#
_entry.id   AF-A0A928IDF8-F1
#
_cell.length_a   1.000
_cell.length_b   1.000
_cell.length_c   1.000
_cell.angle_alpha   90.00
_cell.angle_beta   90.00
_cell.angle_gamma   90.00
#
_symmetry.space_group_name_H-M   'P 1'
#
loop_
_entity.id
_entity.type
_entity.pdbx_description
1 polymer ?
#
loop_
_entity_poly.entity_id
_entity_poly.type
_entity_poly.pdbx_seq_one_letter_code
_entity_poly.pdbx_strand_id
1 'polypeptide(L)'
;FEQGSKCSVIGANAFQSSGIKTIIIPNSIAEIYDMAFYCDSLKNIYYCGAEKDWNNIDIYLGNGILSSANIYYYSADQIDGNYWHYVDGVATKW
;
A
#
# COMPACT_ATOMS: atom_id res chain seq x y z
N PHE A 1 8.30 -3.16 1.87
CA PHE A 1 9.33 -2.50 1.05
C PHE A 1 10.15 -1.62 1.96
N GLU A 2 11.42 -1.39 1.62
CA GLU A 2 12.25 -0.43 2.35
C GLU A 2 11.85 1.01 1.99
N GLN A 3 12.08 1.95 2.92
CA GLN A 3 11.86 3.37 2.68
C GLN A 3 12.74 3.83 1.50
N GLY A 4 12.15 4.55 0.54
CA GLY A 4 12.85 4.96 -0.68
C GLY A 4 13.06 3.85 -1.72
N SER A 5 12.37 2.70 -1.56
CA SER A 5 12.28 1.67 -2.60
C SER A 5 11.94 2.29 -3.95
N LYS A 6 12.67 1.89 -5.00
CA LYS A 6 12.45 2.31 -6.40
C LYS A 6 11.59 1.33 -7.20
N CYS A 7 11.04 0.31 -6.54
CA CYS A 7 10.16 -0.63 -7.20
C CYS A 7 8.97 0.12 -7.79
N SER A 8 8.73 -0.05 -9.09
CA SER A 8 7.59 0.56 -9.79
C SER A 8 6.45 -0.41 -10.05
N VAL A 9 6.69 -1.72 -9.90
CA VAL A 9 5.72 -2.76 -10.29
C VAL A 9 5.59 -3.79 -9.18
N ILE A 10 4.35 -4.10 -8.79
CA ILE A 10 4.02 -5.32 -8.06
C ILE A 10 3.56 -6.35 -9.10
N GLY A 11 4.37 -7.39 -9.28
CA GLY A 11 4.14 -8.41 -10.30
C GLY A 11 2.91 -9.27 -10.03
N ALA A 12 2.47 -9.98 -11.07
CA ALA A 12 1.33 -10.88 -10.98
C ALA A 12 1.55 -11.95 -9.90
N ASN A 13 0.50 -12.23 -9.12
CA ASN A 13 0.50 -13.19 -8.02
C ASN A 13 1.52 -12.92 -6.88
N ALA A 14 2.17 -11.75 -6.82
CA ALA A 14 3.27 -11.48 -5.87
C ALA A 14 2.94 -11.80 -4.39
N PHE A 15 1.70 -11.55 -3.97
CA PHE A 15 1.18 -11.85 -2.64
C PHE A 15 -0.05 -12.76 -2.69
N GLN A 16 -0.26 -13.50 -3.78
CA GLN A 16 -1.37 -14.44 -3.91
C GLN A 16 -1.35 -15.47 -2.79
N SER A 17 -2.51 -15.73 -2.19
CA SER A 17 -2.71 -16.68 -1.09
C SER A 17 -1.81 -16.44 0.13
N SER A 18 -1.19 -15.26 0.23
CA SER A 18 -0.40 -14.89 1.38
C SER A 18 -1.30 -14.59 2.59
N GLY A 19 -0.78 -14.83 3.79
CA GLY A 19 -1.45 -14.46 5.05
C GLY A 19 -1.21 -13.01 5.46
N ILE A 20 -0.79 -12.13 4.55
CA ILE A 20 -0.41 -10.76 4.91
C ILE A 20 -1.64 -10.00 5.44
N LYS A 21 -1.45 -9.31 6.56
CA LYS A 21 -2.49 -8.46 7.18
C LYS A 21 -2.24 -6.98 6.96
N THR A 22 -0.98 -6.63 6.72
CA THR A 22 -0.52 -5.25 6.61
C THR A 22 0.65 -5.20 5.65
N ILE A 23 0.68 -4.17 4.80
CA ILE A 23 1.78 -3.92 3.87
C ILE A 23 2.06 -2.42 3.79
N ILE A 24 3.34 -2.07 3.66
CA ILE A 24 3.77 -0.71 3.31
C ILE A 24 4.00 -0.68 1.80
N ILE A 25 3.32 0.19 1.06
CA ILE A 25 3.47 0.33 -0.40
C ILE A 25 4.22 1.64 -0.69
N PRO A 26 5.39 1.60 -1.36
CA PRO A 26 6.11 2.80 -1.77
C PRO A 26 5.30 3.67 -2.73
N ASN A 27 5.51 4.97 -2.69
CA ASN A 27 4.90 5.92 -3.64
C ASN A 27 5.44 5.80 -5.07
N SER A 28 6.48 5.00 -5.28
CA SER A 28 7.04 4.71 -6.61
C SER A 28 6.26 3.66 -7.38
N ILE A 29 5.36 2.91 -6.71
CA ILE A 29 4.56 1.88 -7.38
C ILE A 29 3.59 2.56 -8.34
N ALA A 30 3.68 2.18 -9.61
CA ALA A 30 2.84 2.65 -10.70
C ALA A 30 1.88 1.56 -11.18
N GLU A 31 2.27 0.28 -11.07
CA GLU A 31 1.49 -0.84 -11.60
C GLU A 31 1.37 -1.99 -10.58
N ILE A 32 0.16 -2.54 -10.45
CA ILE A 32 -0.14 -3.72 -9.63
C ILE A 32 -0.85 -4.75 -10.51
N TYR A 33 -0.10 -5.75 -10.97
CA TYR A 33 -0.55 -6.74 -11.95
C TYR A 33 -1.56 -7.75 -11.41
N ASP A 34 -2.08 -8.59 -12.31
CA ASP A 34 -3.16 -9.52 -12.04
C ASP A 34 -2.90 -10.40 -10.81
N MET A 35 -3.91 -10.49 -9.95
CA MET A 35 -3.94 -11.32 -8.74
C MET A 35 -2.80 -11.05 -7.74
N ALA A 36 -2.08 -9.93 -7.87
CA ALA A 36 -0.97 -9.58 -6.99
C ALA A 36 -1.37 -9.64 -5.51
N PHE A 37 -2.58 -9.16 -5.18
CA PHE A 37 -3.17 -9.19 -3.84
C PHE A 37 -4.40 -10.10 -3.76
N TYR A 38 -4.42 -11.20 -4.51
CA TYR A 38 -5.47 -12.20 -4.36
C TYR A 38 -5.28 -13.02 -3.08
N CYS A 39 -5.61 -12.40 -1.95
CA CYS A 39 -5.48 -12.92 -0.59
C CYS A 39 -6.67 -12.44 0.26
N ASP A 40 -6.95 -13.09 1.39
CA ASP A 40 -8.16 -12.83 2.18
C ASP A 40 -7.89 -12.05 3.47
N SER A 41 -6.62 -11.89 3.85
CA SER A 41 -6.23 -11.42 5.18
C SER A 41 -5.80 -9.96 5.25
N LEU A 42 -5.63 -9.28 4.11
CA LEU A 42 -5.12 -7.91 4.05
C LEU A 42 -6.14 -6.93 4.64
N LYS A 43 -5.72 -6.15 5.64
CA LYS A 43 -6.57 -5.19 6.36
C LYS A 43 -6.08 -3.76 6.28
N ASN A 44 -4.77 -3.55 6.27
CA ASN A 44 -4.17 -2.22 6.32
C ASN A 44 -3.11 -2.05 5.24
N ILE A 45 -3.12 -0.90 4.59
CA ILE A 45 -2.12 -0.47 3.63
C ILE A 45 -1.55 0.85 4.14
N TYR A 46 -0.23 0.90 4.31
CA TYR A 46 0.50 2.12 4.60
C TYR A 46 1.17 2.59 3.31
N TYR A 47 0.52 3.51 2.59
CA TYR A 47 1.04 4.03 1.34
C TYR A 47 1.96 5.21 1.61
N CYS A 48 3.18 5.17 1.06
CA CYS A 48 4.19 6.21 1.26
C CYS A 48 3.92 7.51 0.49
N GLY A 49 2.82 7.59 -0.27
CA GLY A 49 2.42 8.76 -1.07
C GLY A 49 1.09 9.35 -0.63
N ALA A 50 0.62 10.35 -1.38
CA ALA A 50 -0.69 10.96 -1.14
C ALA A 50 -1.80 10.17 -1.83
N GLU A 51 -3.04 10.38 -1.40
CA GLU A 51 -4.24 9.74 -1.97
C GLU A 51 -4.36 9.93 -3.49
N LYS A 52 -4.08 11.13 -3.99
CA LYS A 52 -4.08 11.41 -5.43
C LYS A 52 -3.10 10.52 -6.20
N ASP A 53 -1.98 10.13 -5.59
CA ASP A 53 -0.95 9.31 -6.24
C ASP A 53 -1.38 7.85 -6.23
N TRP A 54 -2.04 7.40 -5.16
CA TRP A 54 -2.65 6.07 -5.09
C TRP A 54 -3.70 5.88 -6.20
N ASN A 55 -4.54 6.90 -6.42
CA ASN A 55 -5.58 6.87 -7.45
C ASN A 55 -5.02 6.84 -8.90
N ASN A 56 -3.72 7.09 -9.08
CA ASN A 56 -3.05 7.01 -10.38
C ASN A 56 -2.34 5.66 -10.61
N ILE A 57 -2.43 4.71 -9.67
CA ILE A 57 -1.83 3.38 -9.83
C ILE A 57 -2.71 2.56 -10.77
N ASP A 58 -2.10 1.94 -11.78
CA ASP A 58 -2.77 0.97 -12.64
C ASP A 58 -2.93 -0.35 -11.88
N ILE A 59 -4.16 -0.64 -11.46
CA ILE A 59 -4.51 -1.85 -10.70
C ILE A 59 -5.29 -2.81 -11.62
N TYR A 60 -4.65 -3.94 -11.92
CA TYR A 60 -5.21 -4.98 -12.79
C TYR A 60 -6.12 -5.96 -12.01
N LEU A 61 -6.67 -6.96 -12.70
CA LEU A 61 -7.74 -7.83 -12.18
C LEU A 61 -7.31 -8.64 -10.95
N GLY A 62 -8.26 -9.04 -10.11
CA GLY A 62 -7.96 -9.90 -8.96
C GLY A 62 -7.30 -9.21 -7.76
N ASN A 63 -7.29 -7.88 -7.73
CA ASN A 63 -6.77 -7.07 -6.61
C ASN A 63 -7.86 -6.40 -5.75
N GLY A 64 -9.09 -6.93 -5.79
CA GLY A 64 -10.26 -6.29 -5.16
C GLY A 64 -10.14 -6.05 -3.65
N ILE A 65 -9.30 -6.81 -2.93
CA ILE A 65 -9.07 -6.58 -1.50
C ILE A 65 -8.42 -5.22 -1.22
N LEU A 66 -7.70 -4.64 -2.18
CA LEU A 66 -7.09 -3.30 -2.04
C LEU A 66 -8.14 -2.21 -1.81
N SER A 67 -9.33 -2.34 -2.41
CA SER A 67 -10.44 -1.41 -2.22
C SER A 67 -11.18 -1.60 -0.89
N SER A 68 -10.98 -2.74 -0.23
CA SER A 68 -11.62 -3.07 1.06
C SER A 68 -10.70 -2.85 2.26
N ALA A 69 -9.38 -2.73 2.03
CA ALA A 69 -8.41 -2.45 3.06
C ALA A 69 -8.46 -0.99 3.51
N ASN A 70 -8.09 -0.72 4.76
CA ASN A 70 -7.86 0.63 5.23
C ASN A 70 -6.55 1.15 4.64
N ILE A 71 -6.60 2.23 3.88
CA ILE A 71 -5.41 2.86 3.31
C ILE A 71 -5.06 4.08 4.15
N TYR A 72 -3.82 4.14 4.60
CA TYR A 72 -3.22 5.27 5.30
C TYR A 72 -2.20 5.93 4.38
N TYR A 73 -2.29 7.23 4.20
CA TYR A 73 -1.41 8.03 3.35
C TYR A 73 -0.30 8.69 4.17
N TYR A 74 0.90 8.76 3.63
CA TYR A 74 2.03 9.33 4.36
C TYR A 74 1.88 10.85 4.50
N SER A 75 2.14 11.37 5.70
CA SER A 75 2.27 12.82 5.97
C SER A 75 3.35 13.07 7.01
N ALA A 76 4.25 14.02 6.76
CA ALA A 76 5.24 14.46 7.75
C ALA A 76 4.61 15.32 8.86
N ASP A 77 3.46 15.92 8.58
CA ASP A 77 2.70 16.74 9.52
C ASP A 77 1.56 15.94 10.13
N GLN A 78 1.21 16.24 11.39
CA GLN A 78 0.07 15.65 12.06
C GLN A 78 -1.23 16.17 11.43
N ILE A 79 -1.98 15.25 10.81
CA ILE A 79 -3.23 15.54 10.12
C ILE A 79 -4.28 14.52 10.57
N ASP A 80 -5.48 15.00 10.92
CA ASP A 80 -6.61 14.15 11.25
C ASP A 80 -7.03 13.28 10.05
N GLY A 81 -7.39 12.02 10.31
CA GLY A 81 -7.89 11.09 9.31
C GLY A 81 -6.96 9.91 9.05
N ASN A 82 -6.97 9.40 7.82
CA ASN A 82 -6.20 8.21 7.45
C ASN A 82 -4.77 8.57 7.03
N TYR A 83 -3.99 9.12 7.97
CA TYR A 83 -2.60 9.49 7.74
C TYR A 83 -1.63 8.73 8.68
N TRP A 84 -0.39 8.59 8.23
CA TRP A 84 0.67 7.93 9.01
C TRP A 84 2.04 8.56 8.73
N HIS A 85 2.99 8.28 9.61
CA HIS A 85 4.39 8.68 9.50
C HIS A 85 5.34 7.62 10.08
N TYR A 86 6.64 7.78 9.88
CA TYR A 86 7.64 6.95 10.54
C TYR A 86 7.99 7.53 11.92
N VAL A 87 7.95 6.68 12.95
CA VAL A 87 8.52 6.93 14.28
C VAL A 87 9.60 5.88 14.51
N ASP A 88 10.86 6.30 14.55
CA ASP A 88 12.01 5.39 14.71
C ASP A 88 12.02 4.21 13.72
N GLY A 89 11.61 4.47 12.46
CA GLY A 89 11.53 3.45 11.41
C GLY A 89 10.26 2.58 11.43
N VAL A 90 9.35 2.82 12.37
CA VAL A 90 8.08 2.10 12.49
C VAL A 90 6.94 2.93 11.90
N ALA A 91 6.12 2.31 11.04
CA ALA A 91 4.91 2.92 10.52
C ALA A 91 3.89 3.16 11.65
N THR A 92 3.62 4.43 11.93
CA THR A 92 2.76 4.87 13.04
C THR A 92 1.66 5.76 12.49
N LYS A 93 0.41 5.46 12.85
CA LYS A 93 -0.73 6.33 12.48
C LYS A 93 -0.60 7.63 13.27
N TRP A 94 -0.99 8.74 12.64
CA TRP A 94 -1.17 9.99 13.38
C TRP A 94 -2.24 9.87 14.46
#